data_AF-R4YST7-F1
#
_entry.id   AF-R4YST7-F1
#
_cell.length_a   1.000
_cell.length_b   1.000
_cell.length_c   1.000
_cell.angle_alpha   90.00
_cell.angle_beta   90.00
_cell.angle_gamma   90.00
#
_symmetry.space_group_name_H-M   'P 1'
#
loop_
_entity.id
_entity.type
_entity.pdbx_description
1 polymer ?
#
loop_
_entity_poly.entity_id
_entity_poly.type
_entity_poly.pdbx_seq_one_letter_code
_entity_poly.pdbx_strand_id
1 'polypeptide(L)'
;MELQFSLENGKLIIKKDGEEIDTEQSLLSFIRWTERETPLNKKELKNMEEISGITIPDFYLQFIQLTGGDEPEVVDHPGETVCFSSTTVMGGRFEQHPIMEGIEDIQDHSTAFVAEFAYYYNYEDDSDHDLTASKLKLLPIYSINGSAMCLDFSESATDPKVVYADTAESDVFPAANNFLEFLLHIEII
;
A
#
# COMPACT_ATOMS: atom_id res chain seq x y z
N MET A 1 -0.30 -13.64 15.22
CA MET A 1 -1.54 -13.45 14.45
C MET A 1 -1.21 -13.90 13.05
N GLU A 2 -1.88 -14.92 12.55
CA GLU A 2 -1.63 -15.45 11.21
C GLU A 2 -2.72 -14.93 10.27
N LEU A 3 -2.33 -14.06 9.33
CA LEU A 3 -3.21 -13.62 8.25
C LEU A 3 -2.85 -14.42 7.00
N GLN A 4 -3.88 -14.93 6.32
CA GLN A 4 -3.74 -15.70 5.09
C GLN A 4 -4.70 -15.13 4.05
N PHE A 5 -4.17 -14.81 2.87
CA PHE A 5 -4.96 -14.36 1.74
C PHE A 5 -5.03 -15.43 0.66
N SER A 6 -6.13 -15.46 -0.08
CA SER A 6 -6.29 -16.25 -1.29
C SER A 6 -7.12 -15.49 -2.31
N LEU A 7 -6.94 -15.82 -3.60
CA LEU A 7 -7.72 -15.23 -4.68
C LEU A 7 -8.58 -16.32 -5.33
N GLU A 8 -9.89 -16.11 -5.35
CA GLU A 8 -10.84 -17.02 -6.02
C GLU A 8 -11.63 -16.26 -7.08
N ASN A 9 -11.39 -16.56 -8.36
CA ASN A 9 -11.98 -15.86 -9.50
C ASN A 9 -11.82 -14.32 -9.39
N GLY A 10 -10.63 -13.86 -9.00
CA GLY A 10 -10.30 -12.45 -8.78
C GLY A 10 -10.80 -11.85 -7.45
N LYS A 11 -11.65 -12.55 -6.69
CA LYS A 11 -12.11 -12.08 -5.38
C LYS A 11 -11.06 -12.38 -4.31
N LEU A 12 -10.64 -11.35 -3.57
CA LEU A 12 -9.76 -11.52 -2.41
C LEU A 12 -10.54 -12.14 -1.24
N ILE A 13 -10.04 -13.25 -0.71
CA ILE A 13 -10.53 -13.91 0.49
C ILE A 13 -9.48 -13.75 1.57
N ILE A 14 -9.92 -13.32 2.76
CA ILE A 14 -9.06 -13.03 3.89
C ILE A 14 -9.41 -13.96 5.04
N LYS A 15 -8.40 -14.67 5.57
CA LYS A 15 -8.52 -15.47 6.78
C LYS A 15 -7.60 -14.96 7.87
N LYS A 16 -8.10 -14.98 9.10
CA LYS A 16 -7.37 -14.66 10.31
C LYS A 16 -7.41 -15.87 11.25
N ASP A 17 -6.23 -16.37 11.59
CA ASP A 17 -6.07 -17.54 12.45
C ASP A 17 -6.87 -18.77 11.96
N GLY A 18 -7.00 -18.91 10.63
CA GLY A 18 -7.70 -20.00 9.95
C GLY A 18 -9.20 -19.76 9.68
N GLU A 19 -9.79 -18.72 10.25
CA GLU A 19 -11.20 -18.36 10.05
C GLU A 19 -11.34 -17.24 9.02
N GLU A 20 -12.29 -17.38 8.08
CA GLU A 20 -12.58 -16.30 7.12
C GLU A 20 -13.13 -15.08 7.85
N ILE A 21 -12.55 -13.92 7.54
CA ILE A 21 -13.01 -12.65 8.10
C ILE A 21 -14.34 -12.32 7.44
N ASP A 22 -15.34 -12.06 8.27
CA ASP A 22 -16.61 -11.53 7.81
C ASP A 22 -16.41 -10.14 7.19
N THR A 23 -16.67 -10.05 5.89
CA THR A 23 -16.52 -8.85 5.07
C THR A 23 -17.87 -8.26 4.69
N GLU A 24 -18.99 -8.64 5.35
CA GLU A 24 -20.33 -8.13 5.04
C GLU A 24 -20.45 -6.60 5.10
N GLN A 25 -19.63 -5.95 5.95
CA GLN A 25 -19.57 -4.49 6.05
C GLN A 25 -18.53 -3.85 5.11
N SER A 26 -17.73 -4.67 4.42
CA SER A 26 -16.67 -4.23 3.51
C SER A 26 -17.11 -4.35 2.06
N LEU A 27 -16.61 -3.44 1.22
CA LEU A 27 -16.86 -3.46 -0.21
C LEU A 27 -15.96 -4.43 -0.98
N LEU A 28 -15.02 -5.12 -0.32
CA LEU A 28 -14.11 -6.10 -0.92
C LEU A 28 -14.83 -7.19 -1.76
N SER A 29 -16.08 -7.52 -1.40
CA SER A 29 -16.86 -8.52 -2.15
C SER A 29 -17.22 -8.09 -3.58
N PHE A 30 -17.21 -6.79 -3.87
CA PHE A 30 -17.47 -6.19 -5.19
C PHE A 30 -16.19 -5.90 -5.98
N ILE A 31 -15.02 -6.16 -5.41
CA ILE A 31 -13.74 -5.85 -6.05
C ILE A 31 -13.12 -7.13 -6.60
N ARG A 32 -12.55 -7.05 -7.80
CA ARG A 32 -11.80 -8.11 -8.43
C ARG A 32 -10.41 -7.62 -8.78
N TRP A 33 -9.42 -8.43 -8.44
CA TRP A 33 -8.04 -8.21 -8.87
C TRP A 33 -7.65 -9.22 -9.92
N THR A 34 -6.73 -8.81 -10.78
CA THR A 34 -6.04 -9.71 -11.72
C THR A 34 -4.90 -10.40 -10.98
N GLU A 35 -4.72 -11.70 -11.21
CA GLU A 35 -3.61 -12.42 -10.59
C GLU A 35 -2.26 -11.95 -11.15
N ARG A 36 -1.28 -11.73 -10.27
CA ARG A 36 0.07 -11.38 -10.71
C ARG A 36 0.72 -12.57 -11.39
N GLU A 37 1.08 -12.43 -12.67
CA GLU A 37 1.76 -13.50 -13.41
C GLU A 37 3.22 -13.69 -12.98
N THR A 38 3.90 -12.60 -12.62
CA THR A 38 5.33 -12.60 -12.32
C THR A 38 5.60 -12.77 -10.82
N PRO A 39 6.40 -13.76 -10.40
CA PRO A 39 6.74 -13.93 -8.99
C PRO A 39 7.47 -12.74 -8.37
N LEU A 40 7.32 -12.57 -7.05
CA LEU A 40 8.08 -11.58 -6.29
C LEU A 40 9.58 -11.88 -6.26
N ASN A 41 10.42 -10.91 -6.62
CA ASN A 41 11.87 -10.97 -6.47
C ASN A 41 12.27 -10.86 -4.99
N LYS A 42 12.39 -12.02 -4.34
CA LYS A 42 12.76 -12.15 -2.93
C LYS A 42 14.12 -11.52 -2.60
N LYS A 43 15.04 -11.42 -3.57
CA LYS A 43 16.37 -10.85 -3.34
C LYS A 43 16.28 -9.32 -3.20
N GLU A 44 15.52 -8.66 -4.05
CA GLU A 44 15.31 -7.21 -3.99
C GLU A 44 14.51 -6.81 -2.75
N LEU A 45 13.44 -7.53 -2.43
CA LEU A 45 12.67 -7.30 -1.20
C LEU A 45 13.57 -7.35 0.03
N LYS A 46 14.41 -8.39 0.13
CA LYS A 46 15.36 -8.53 1.23
C LYS A 46 16.39 -7.40 1.27
N ASN A 47 16.90 -6.98 0.11
CA ASN A 47 17.84 -5.86 0.04
C ASN A 47 17.18 -4.55 0.52
N MET A 48 15.93 -4.31 0.16
CA MET A 48 15.16 -3.15 0.62
C MET A 48 14.92 -3.18 2.15
N GLU A 49 14.58 -4.35 2.68
CA GLU A 49 14.46 -4.57 4.13
C GLU A 49 15.77 -4.27 4.87
N GLU A 50 16.90 -4.74 4.33
CA GLU A 50 18.23 -4.50 4.90
C GLU A 50 18.63 -3.02 4.85
N ILE A 51 18.41 -2.34 3.72
CA ILE A 51 18.75 -0.92 3.53
C ILE A 51 17.87 -0.02 4.43
N SER A 52 16.57 -0.31 4.47
CA SER A 52 15.60 0.54 5.18
C SER A 52 15.48 0.18 6.67
N GLY A 53 16.05 -0.95 7.09
CA GLY A 53 15.94 -1.46 8.45
C GLY A 53 14.51 -1.85 8.85
N ILE A 54 13.72 -2.33 7.89
CA ILE A 54 12.32 -2.75 8.07
C ILE A 54 12.16 -4.25 7.77
N THR A 55 11.02 -4.81 8.12
CA THR A 55 10.58 -6.13 7.71
C THR A 55 9.17 -6.01 7.15
N ILE A 56 9.03 -6.27 5.86
CA ILE A 56 7.77 -6.16 5.16
C ILE A 56 6.87 -7.32 5.65
N PRO A 57 5.62 -7.04 6.05
CA PRO A 57 4.75 -8.11 6.52
C PRO A 57 4.47 -9.16 5.44
N ASP A 58 4.60 -10.44 5.79
CA ASP A 58 4.39 -11.57 4.87
C ASP A 58 3.01 -11.54 4.19
N PHE A 59 1.96 -11.14 4.92
CA PHE A 59 0.60 -11.03 4.37
C PHE A 59 0.52 -9.94 3.29
N TYR A 60 1.32 -8.87 3.38
CA TYR A 60 1.35 -7.83 2.36
C TYR A 60 2.04 -8.34 1.09
N LEU A 61 3.16 -9.06 1.24
CA LEU A 61 3.80 -9.74 0.12
C LEU A 61 2.87 -10.78 -0.52
N GLN A 62 2.10 -11.52 0.28
CA GLN A 62 1.08 -12.43 -0.22
C GLN A 62 -0.01 -11.68 -1.01
N PHE A 63 -0.49 -10.54 -0.51
CA PHE A 63 -1.44 -9.71 -1.23
C PHE A 63 -0.90 -9.28 -2.60
N ILE A 64 0.30 -8.70 -2.67
CA ILE A 64 0.89 -8.26 -3.94
C ILE A 64 1.12 -9.45 -4.89
N GLN A 65 1.60 -10.58 -4.37
CA GLN A 65 1.80 -11.78 -5.18
C GLN A 65 0.49 -12.33 -5.74
N LEU A 66 -0.62 -12.23 -4.99
CA LEU A 66 -1.91 -12.71 -5.44
C LEU A 66 -2.61 -11.74 -6.38
N THR A 67 -2.52 -10.44 -6.12
CA THR A 67 -3.43 -9.44 -6.74
C THR A 67 -2.76 -8.53 -7.75
N GLY A 68 -1.43 -8.59 -7.91
CA GLY A 68 -0.67 -7.56 -8.63
C GLY A 68 -0.52 -6.28 -7.81
N GLY A 69 -1.54 -5.94 -7.04
CA GLY A 69 -1.63 -4.75 -6.23
C GLY A 69 -2.22 -3.57 -6.99
N ASP A 70 -2.61 -3.73 -8.26
CA ASP A 70 -2.96 -2.70 -9.23
C ASP A 70 -4.32 -2.96 -9.89
N GLU A 71 -4.86 -1.90 -10.52
CA GLU A 71 -6.06 -1.89 -11.38
C GLU A 71 -7.22 -2.80 -10.91
N PRO A 72 -7.72 -2.67 -9.67
CA PRO A 72 -8.88 -3.44 -9.24
C PRO A 72 -10.12 -3.08 -10.08
N GLU A 73 -10.81 -4.11 -10.58
CA GLU A 73 -12.10 -3.97 -11.25
C GLU A 73 -13.24 -4.01 -10.24
N VAL A 74 -14.20 -3.11 -10.38
CA VAL A 74 -15.45 -3.17 -9.63
C VAL A 74 -16.48 -3.96 -10.43
N VAL A 75 -16.97 -5.06 -9.86
CA VAL A 75 -18.05 -5.87 -10.47
C VAL A 75 -19.42 -5.35 -10.09
N ASP A 76 -20.38 -5.51 -11.01
CA ASP A 76 -21.79 -5.12 -10.86
C ASP A 76 -22.06 -3.62 -10.65
N HIS A 77 -21.01 -2.78 -10.76
CA HIS A 77 -21.05 -1.33 -10.58
C HIS A 77 -20.23 -0.61 -11.68
N PRO A 78 -20.77 -0.49 -12.91
CA PRO A 78 -20.01 0.03 -14.04
C PRO A 78 -19.69 1.52 -13.89
N GLY A 79 -18.40 1.85 -14.04
CA GLY A 79 -17.89 3.22 -13.99
C GLY A 79 -17.50 3.69 -12.60
N GLU A 80 -17.68 2.86 -11.57
CA GLU A 80 -17.20 3.13 -10.23
C GLU A 80 -15.71 2.76 -10.11
N THR A 81 -14.99 3.42 -9.20
CA THR A 81 -13.56 3.21 -8.95
C THR A 81 -13.33 2.85 -7.50
N VAL A 82 -12.36 1.97 -7.26
CA VAL A 82 -11.93 1.63 -5.91
C VAL A 82 -11.14 2.78 -5.31
N CYS A 83 -11.48 3.19 -4.09
CA CYS A 83 -10.86 4.31 -3.40
C CYS A 83 -10.50 3.95 -1.96
N PHE A 84 -9.66 4.76 -1.34
CA PHE A 84 -9.50 4.80 0.11
C PHE A 84 -9.64 6.23 0.61
N SER A 85 -9.99 6.33 1.89
CA SER A 85 -10.12 7.60 2.59
C SER A 85 -8.92 7.86 3.49
N SER A 86 -8.39 9.08 3.48
CA SER A 86 -7.37 9.53 4.44
C SER A 86 -7.68 10.94 4.94
N THR A 87 -7.20 11.30 6.12
CA THR A 87 -7.27 12.71 6.56
C THR A 87 -6.27 13.56 5.78
N THR A 88 -6.59 14.81 5.48
CA THR A 88 -5.65 15.78 4.87
C THR A 88 -5.84 17.15 5.50
N VAL A 89 -4.91 18.08 5.23
CA VAL A 89 -5.00 19.49 5.68
C VAL A 89 -6.12 20.26 4.96
N MET A 90 -6.46 19.88 3.73
CA MET A 90 -7.35 20.62 2.83
C MET A 90 -8.86 20.48 3.11
N GLY A 91 -9.31 19.61 4.02
CA GLY A 91 -10.75 19.34 4.16
C GLY A 91 -11.31 18.83 5.48
N GLY A 92 -10.49 18.57 6.51
CA GLY A 92 -10.94 18.43 7.90
C GLY A 92 -11.86 17.25 8.26
N ARG A 93 -12.17 16.34 7.34
CA ARG A 93 -12.82 15.05 7.66
C ARG A 93 -12.08 13.89 7.02
N PHE A 94 -12.20 13.68 5.71
CA PHE A 94 -11.49 12.66 4.93
C PHE A 94 -11.50 13.06 3.44
N GLU A 95 -10.45 12.73 2.70
CA GLU A 95 -10.38 12.80 1.23
C GLU A 95 -10.32 11.39 0.64
N GLN A 96 -10.97 11.21 -0.51
CA GLN A 96 -11.01 9.94 -1.24
C GLN A 96 -9.96 9.96 -2.34
N HIS A 97 -9.17 8.89 -2.41
CA HIS A 97 -8.10 8.74 -3.38
C HIS A 97 -8.32 7.45 -4.18
N PRO A 98 -8.45 7.53 -5.51
CA PRO A 98 -8.63 6.34 -6.34
C PRO A 98 -7.37 5.48 -6.39
N ILE A 99 -7.58 4.17 -6.29
CA ILE A 99 -6.57 3.15 -6.54
C ILE A 99 -6.48 2.98 -8.05
N MET A 100 -5.65 3.80 -8.70
CA MET A 100 -5.48 3.78 -10.15
C MET A 100 -4.27 2.95 -10.55
N GLU A 101 -3.13 3.19 -9.89
CA GLU A 101 -1.87 2.51 -10.18
C GLU A 101 -1.31 1.96 -8.87
N GLY A 102 -1.37 0.63 -8.73
CA GLY A 102 -0.50 -0.06 -7.79
C GLY A 102 0.94 0.13 -8.23
N ILE A 103 1.89 0.06 -7.31
CA ILE A 103 3.30 0.06 -7.69
C ILE A 103 3.62 -1.31 -8.30
N GLU A 104 3.37 -1.42 -9.61
CA GLU A 104 3.39 -2.66 -10.42
C GLU A 104 4.70 -3.44 -10.26
N ASP A 105 5.80 -2.72 -9.98
CA ASP A 105 7.08 -3.31 -9.66
C ASP A 105 7.73 -2.62 -8.45
N ILE A 106 7.30 -3.03 -7.25
CA ILE A 106 8.12 -2.94 -6.02
C ILE A 106 9.56 -3.45 -6.28
N GLN A 107 9.75 -4.28 -7.31
CA GLN A 107 11.01 -4.93 -7.69
C GLN A 107 11.96 -4.01 -8.47
N ASP A 108 11.50 -3.37 -9.55
CA ASP A 108 12.33 -2.53 -10.42
C ASP A 108 12.42 -1.06 -9.96
N HIS A 109 11.46 -0.61 -9.13
CA HIS A 109 11.34 0.81 -8.80
C HIS A 109 11.21 1.14 -7.32
N SER A 110 11.19 0.20 -6.36
CA SER A 110 11.02 0.59 -4.94
C SER A 110 12.11 1.53 -4.44
N THR A 111 13.40 1.28 -4.76
CA THR A 111 14.48 2.19 -4.38
C THR A 111 14.37 3.54 -5.12
N ALA A 112 14.01 3.54 -6.41
CA ALA A 112 13.85 4.76 -7.20
C ALA A 112 12.62 5.59 -6.79
N PHE A 113 11.55 4.93 -6.36
CA PHE A 113 10.31 5.54 -5.93
C PHE A 113 10.44 6.04 -4.49
N VAL A 114 11.04 5.26 -3.58
CA VAL A 114 11.38 5.74 -2.23
C VAL A 114 12.38 6.89 -2.32
N ALA A 115 13.32 6.86 -3.27
CA ALA A 115 14.24 7.95 -3.60
C ALA A 115 13.55 9.21 -4.13
N GLU A 116 12.58 9.05 -5.02
CA GLU A 116 11.80 10.15 -5.58
C GLU A 116 10.88 10.75 -4.50
N PHE A 117 10.27 9.91 -3.67
CA PHE A 117 9.48 10.33 -2.52
C PHE A 117 10.34 11.06 -1.47
N ALA A 118 11.54 10.54 -1.23
CA ALA A 118 12.59 11.16 -0.42
C ALA A 118 13.01 12.54 -0.92
N TYR A 119 13.16 12.70 -2.23
CA TYR A 119 13.50 13.97 -2.86
C TYR A 119 12.46 15.05 -2.54
N TYR A 120 11.16 14.72 -2.56
CA TYR A 120 10.10 15.66 -2.21
C TYR A 120 10.06 16.03 -0.72
N TYR A 121 10.49 15.13 0.18
CA TYR A 121 10.42 15.36 1.63
C TYR A 121 11.63 16.06 2.22
N ASN A 122 12.81 15.94 1.61
CA ASN A 122 14.04 16.38 2.26
C ASN A 122 14.68 17.64 1.66
N TYR A 123 14.15 18.23 0.57
CA TYR A 123 14.62 19.48 -0.06
C TYR A 123 16.15 19.63 -0.25
N GLU A 124 16.90 18.54 -0.16
CA GLU A 124 18.34 18.48 -0.36
C GLU A 124 18.59 17.53 -1.52
N ASP A 125 19.39 18.01 -2.46
CA ASP A 125 19.89 17.32 -3.66
C ASP A 125 20.88 16.20 -3.26
N ASP A 126 20.52 15.42 -2.24
CA ASP A 126 21.34 14.35 -1.69
C ASP A 126 21.19 13.15 -2.61
N SER A 127 22.22 12.92 -3.42
CA SER A 127 22.41 11.80 -4.33
C SER A 127 22.41 10.41 -3.64
N ASP A 128 22.13 10.33 -2.34
CA ASP A 128 22.11 9.11 -1.54
C ASP A 128 20.67 8.71 -1.19
N HIS A 129 20.05 8.07 -2.18
CA HIS A 129 18.71 7.53 -2.15
C HIS A 129 18.48 6.54 -0.99
N ASP A 130 19.49 5.73 -0.65
CA ASP A 130 19.43 4.73 0.42
C ASP A 130 19.35 5.40 1.79
N LEU A 131 20.12 6.47 2.01
CA LEU A 131 20.07 7.24 3.26
C LEU A 131 18.69 7.86 3.48
N THR A 132 18.05 8.40 2.44
CA THR A 132 16.75 9.05 2.60
C THR A 132 15.61 8.05 2.76
N ALA A 133 15.66 6.90 2.06
CA ALA A 133 14.79 5.76 2.31
C ALA A 133 14.84 5.31 3.79
N SER A 134 16.04 5.20 4.35
CA SER A 134 16.25 4.78 5.73
C SER A 134 15.73 5.80 6.77
N LYS A 135 15.70 7.09 6.42
CA LYS A 135 15.19 8.17 7.29
C LYS A 135 13.67 8.20 7.33
N LEU A 136 13.02 8.06 6.18
CA LEU A 136 11.56 8.16 6.08
C LEU A 136 10.85 6.93 6.61
N LYS A 137 11.42 5.73 6.43
CA LYS A 137 10.79 4.46 6.82
C LYS A 137 9.37 4.28 6.26
N LEU A 138 9.13 4.86 5.09
CA LEU A 138 7.89 4.72 4.33
C LEU A 138 8.13 3.74 3.19
N LEU A 139 7.23 2.78 3.03
CA LEU A 139 7.16 1.91 1.86
C LEU A 139 5.89 2.24 1.07
N PRO A 140 6.00 2.93 -0.07
CA PRO A 140 4.86 3.25 -0.90
C PRO A 140 4.15 2.01 -1.43
N ILE A 141 2.83 2.07 -1.49
CA ILE A 141 1.93 1.00 -1.94
C ILE A 141 1.05 1.42 -3.12
N TYR A 142 0.65 2.70 -3.19
CA TYR A 142 -0.14 3.27 -4.29
C TYR A 142 0.33 4.68 -4.63
N SER A 143 0.37 5.02 -5.92
CA SER A 143 0.65 6.38 -6.40
C SER A 143 -0.63 7.22 -6.46
N ILE A 144 -0.56 8.48 -6.04
CA ILE A 144 -1.72 9.39 -5.94
C ILE A 144 -1.31 10.79 -6.39
N ASN A 145 -1.33 11.06 -7.70
CA ASN A 145 -1.11 12.41 -8.26
C ASN A 145 0.09 13.16 -7.64
N GLY A 146 1.26 12.51 -7.60
CA GLY A 146 2.48 13.07 -7.02
C GLY A 146 2.68 12.79 -5.53
N SER A 147 1.64 12.35 -4.82
CA SER A 147 1.69 11.81 -3.45
C SER A 147 1.66 10.28 -3.47
N ALA A 148 1.72 9.64 -2.31
CA ALA A 148 1.63 8.18 -2.21
C ALA A 148 0.88 7.72 -0.97
N MET A 149 0.22 6.57 -1.07
CA MET A 149 -0.16 5.79 0.10
C MET A 149 1.03 4.92 0.48
N CYS A 150 1.35 4.82 1.77
CA CYS A 150 2.54 4.16 2.27
C CYS A 150 2.24 3.25 3.46
N LEU A 151 3.01 2.17 3.60
CA LEU A 151 3.24 1.52 4.87
C LEU A 151 4.27 2.34 5.67
N ASP A 152 3.90 2.78 6.87
CA ASP A 152 4.75 3.58 7.76
C ASP A 152 5.37 2.73 8.87
N PHE A 153 6.69 2.59 8.82
CA PHE A 153 7.51 1.85 9.78
C PHE A 153 8.25 2.76 10.78
N SER A 154 7.91 4.05 10.85
CA SER A 154 8.55 5.02 11.72
C SER A 154 8.48 4.61 13.21
N GLU A 155 7.33 4.10 13.65
CA GLU A 155 7.09 3.61 15.02
C GLU A 155 7.47 2.14 15.23
N SER A 156 7.42 1.31 14.18
CA SER A 156 7.68 -0.14 14.26
C SER A 156 8.29 -0.66 12.96
N ALA A 157 9.41 -1.37 13.07
CA ALA A 157 10.09 -1.96 11.91
C ALA A 157 9.34 -3.15 11.30
N THR A 158 8.36 -3.73 11.98
CA THR A 158 7.71 -4.99 11.56
C THR A 158 6.19 -4.92 11.53
N ASP A 159 5.59 -3.83 12.02
CA ASP A 159 4.14 -3.66 12.15
C ASP A 159 3.75 -2.25 11.70
N PRO A 160 3.72 -2.01 10.38
CA PRO A 160 3.50 -0.68 9.85
C PRO A 160 2.03 -0.28 9.89
N LYS A 161 1.80 1.03 10.06
CA LYS A 161 0.49 1.65 9.81
C LYS A 161 0.35 1.96 8.32
N VAL A 162 -0.84 2.33 7.89
CA VAL A 162 -1.09 2.82 6.53
C VAL A 162 -1.32 4.33 6.59
N VAL A 163 -0.54 5.10 5.82
CA VAL A 163 -0.55 6.56 5.84
C VAL A 163 -0.57 7.14 4.42
N TYR A 164 -1.32 8.20 4.23
CA TYR A 164 -1.21 9.04 3.06
C TYR A 164 -0.04 10.00 3.27
N ALA A 165 0.92 10.00 2.34
CA ALA A 165 2.11 10.80 2.42
C ALA A 165 2.05 11.87 1.31
N ASP A 166 1.80 13.11 1.73
CA ASP A 166 1.63 14.26 0.85
C ASP A 166 2.99 14.87 0.52
N THR A 167 3.33 14.93 -0.76
CA THR A 167 4.61 15.50 -1.23
C THR A 167 4.58 17.02 -1.39
N ALA A 168 3.41 17.62 -1.51
CA ALA A 168 3.25 19.07 -1.64
C ALA A 168 3.44 19.78 -0.29
N GLU A 169 2.98 19.17 0.80
CA GLU A 169 3.05 19.73 2.15
C GLU A 169 4.10 19.06 3.05
N SER A 170 4.79 18.02 2.54
CA SER A 170 5.79 17.22 3.28
C SER A 170 5.27 16.70 4.63
N ASP A 171 4.04 16.19 4.66
CA ASP A 171 3.37 15.68 5.86
C ASP A 171 2.70 14.33 5.62
N VAL A 172 2.60 13.52 6.69
CA VAL A 172 2.03 12.17 6.66
C VAL A 172 0.75 12.11 7.48
N PHE A 173 -0.29 11.56 6.87
CA PHE A 173 -1.62 11.51 7.44
C PHE A 173 -2.09 10.07 7.66
N PRO A 174 -2.62 9.73 8.85
CA PRO A 174 -3.12 8.39 9.11
C PRO A 174 -4.28 8.01 8.18
N ALA A 175 -4.24 6.79 7.65
CA ALA A 175 -5.35 6.19 6.90
C ALA A 175 -5.90 4.94 7.60
N ALA A 176 -5.03 4.05 8.10
CA ALA A 176 -5.44 2.89 8.90
C ALA A 176 -4.34 2.45 9.87
N ASN A 177 -4.70 1.75 10.96
CA ASN A 177 -3.71 1.28 11.94
C ASN A 177 -2.87 0.10 11.44
N ASN A 178 -3.32 -0.60 10.40
CA ASN A 178 -2.59 -1.66 9.72
C ASN A 178 -3.20 -1.94 8.34
N PHE A 179 -2.51 -2.75 7.53
CA PHE A 179 -2.93 -3.07 6.17
C PHE A 179 -4.25 -3.84 6.09
N LEU A 180 -4.57 -4.70 7.07
CA LEU A 180 -5.84 -5.41 7.07
C LEU A 180 -7.01 -4.44 7.27
N GLU A 181 -6.89 -3.54 8.25
CA GLU A 181 -7.88 -2.49 8.47
C GLU A 181 -8.05 -1.62 7.22
N PHE A 182 -6.95 -1.27 6.56
CA PHE A 182 -6.99 -0.56 5.27
C PHE A 182 -7.83 -1.31 4.23
N LEU A 183 -7.55 -2.60 3.97
CA LEU A 183 -8.29 -3.40 2.99
C LEU A 183 -9.79 -3.46 3.31
N LEU A 184 -10.14 -3.60 4.60
CA LEU A 184 -11.55 -3.72 5.02
C LEU A 184 -12.33 -2.42 4.84
N HIS A 185 -11.66 -1.26 4.84
CA HIS A 185 -12.26 0.08 4.70
C HIS A 185 -12.09 0.66 3.29
N ILE A 186 -11.67 -0.13 2.30
CA ILE A 186 -11.68 0.29 0.91
C ILE A 186 -13.11 0.65 0.50
N GLU A 187 -13.23 1.76 -0.22
CA GLU A 187 -14.45 2.36 -0.71
C GLU A 187 -14.61 2.15 -2.22
N ILE A 188 -15.82 2.34 -2.74
CA ILE A 188 -16.14 2.33 -4.16
C ILE A 188 -16.96 3.59 -4.44
N ILE A 189 -16.59 4.39 -5.46
CA ILE A 189 -17.24 5.67 -5.81
C ILE A 189 -17.57 5.80 -7.29
#